data_AF-A0A315CAJ4-F1
#
_entry.id   AF-A0A315CAJ4-F1
#
_cell.length_a   1.000
_cell.length_b   1.000
_cell.length_c   1.000
_cell.angle_alpha   90.00
_cell.angle_beta   90.00
_cell.angle_gamma   90.00
#
_symmetry.space_group_name_H-M   'P 1'
#
loop_
_entity.id
_entity.type
_entity.pdbx_description
1 polymer ?
#
loop_
_entity_poly.entity_id
_entity_poly.type
_entity_poly.pdbx_seq_one_letter_code
_entity_poly.pdbx_strand_id
1 'polypeptide(L)'
;MNTIVISSQKELAEWRTRIESAWQKSVQSVIEVGNLVKQAKEQLGVSYTLLETELPFSSTVAAFLIKIAENPVLSNPTYHARLPNGYNTLYYLASVDEKQLVEQIENGEITPNFTLASAKSLREALPKKPSSSTAVPKKPKTLTYEVGSISIAAPDNVDQFQKDLTKLLTKYNGTITHTNKDSSLSDWHNQKLLSQALEKIAEYESELNTSICLENMRILEDACFYISKEKNRKYKVEVVKDGELVERVAIPTDYKDYKVLSKLLGVENITRGEIEKYCVTNKIPNQFTDLKSMDKEIYLWEQARLILEKKDIKGAMKRLKDMSSRSRFPAIRELGKVIIEELNRFSNKA
;
A
#
# COMPACT_ATOMS: atom_id res chain seq x y z
N MET A 1 42.38 32.13 21.08
CA MET A 1 41.75 31.88 22.39
C MET A 1 40.25 31.97 22.19
N ASN A 2 39.51 30.86 22.22
CA ASN A 2 38.06 30.89 22.11
C ASN A 2 37.48 31.24 23.48
N THR A 3 37.06 32.48 23.63
CA THR A 3 36.33 32.96 24.81
C THR A 3 34.96 32.29 24.83
N ILE A 4 34.78 31.31 25.72
CA ILE A 4 33.46 30.73 25.99
C ILE A 4 32.70 31.77 26.83
N VAL A 5 31.81 32.51 26.18
CA VAL A 5 30.87 33.40 26.86
C VAL A 5 29.84 32.51 27.56
N ILE A 6 29.91 32.44 28.89
CA ILE A 6 28.92 31.74 29.71
C ILE A 6 27.72 32.69 29.86
N SER A 7 26.67 32.47 29.06
CA SER A 7 25.40 33.20 29.17
C SER A 7 24.83 33.13 30.59
N SER A 8 24.22 34.23 31.06
CA SER A 8 23.63 34.27 32.40
C SER A 8 22.51 33.23 32.57
N GLN A 9 22.28 32.71 33.78
CA GLN A 9 21.19 31.76 34.05
C GLN A 9 19.82 32.29 33.61
N LYS A 10 19.61 33.61 33.69
CA LYS A 10 18.38 34.28 33.24
C LYS A 10 18.21 34.19 31.73
N GLU A 11 19.27 34.45 30.97
CA GLU A 11 19.27 34.37 29.50
C GLU A 11 19.06 32.92 29.01
N LEU A 12 19.67 31.94 29.67
CA LEU A 12 19.43 30.52 29.38
C LEU A 12 17.97 30.10 29.66
N ALA A 13 17.38 30.61 30.74
CA ALA A 13 15.98 30.35 31.07
C ALA A 13 15.02 30.98 30.03
N GLU A 14 15.28 32.22 29.61
CA GLU A 14 14.48 32.90 28.57
C GLU A 14 14.51 32.14 27.23
N TRP A 15 15.69 31.70 26.78
CA TRP A 15 15.81 30.89 25.57
C TRP A 15 15.12 29.53 25.70
N ARG A 16 15.25 28.85 26.85
CA ARG A 16 14.54 27.60 27.14
C ARG A 16 13.03 27.81 27.01
N THR A 17 12.46 28.83 27.65
CA THR A 17 11.02 29.12 27.58
C THR A 17 10.56 29.40 26.14
N ARG A 18 11.34 30.15 25.35
CA ARG A 18 11.02 30.44 23.94
C ARG A 18 11.02 29.17 23.07
N ILE A 19 12.01 28.30 23.27
CA ILE A 19 12.13 27.03 22.55
C ILE A 19 11.00 26.08 22.95
N GLU A 20 10.73 25.92 24.25
CA GLU A 20 9.63 25.08 24.76
C GLU A 20 8.28 25.57 24.25
N SER A 21 8.04 26.88 24.23
CA SER A 21 6.81 27.47 23.69
C SER A 21 6.66 27.22 22.19
N ALA A 22 7.73 27.33 21.41
CA ALA A 22 7.71 27.03 19.97
C ALA A 22 7.52 25.53 19.71
N TRP A 23 8.12 24.68 20.55
CA TRP A 23 8.01 23.23 20.48
C TRP A 23 6.59 22.75 20.82
N GLN A 24 5.95 23.32 21.84
CA GLN A 24 4.57 22.99 22.25
C GLN A 24 3.53 23.30 21.17
N LYS A 25 3.80 24.28 20.30
CA LYS A 25 2.92 24.58 19.16
C LYS A 25 2.74 23.39 18.22
N SER A 26 3.70 22.46 18.14
CA SER A 26 3.55 21.29 17.27
C SER A 26 2.44 20.35 17.72
N VAL A 27 2.29 20.13 19.04
CA VAL A 27 1.21 19.31 19.61
C VAL A 27 -0.14 19.98 19.36
N GLN A 28 -0.22 21.29 19.61
CA GLN A 28 -1.42 22.07 19.35
C GLN A 28 -1.82 22.05 17.87
N SER A 29 -0.88 22.22 16.94
CA SER A 29 -1.14 22.14 15.50
C SER A 29 -1.63 20.75 15.07
N VAL A 30 -1.12 19.67 15.66
CA VAL A 30 -1.60 18.30 15.37
C VAL A 30 -3.08 18.15 15.75
N ILE A 31 -3.46 18.65 16.93
CA ILE A 31 -4.85 18.60 17.43
C ILE A 31 -5.76 19.50 16.58
N GLU A 32 -5.30 20.69 16.23
CA GLU A 32 -6.01 21.65 15.37
C GLU A 32 -6.31 21.05 14.00
N VAL A 33 -5.31 20.46 13.34
CA VAL A 33 -5.51 19.78 12.05
C VAL A 33 -6.48 18.61 12.21
N GLY A 34 -6.39 17.81 13.28
CA GLY A 34 -7.34 16.73 13.56
C GLY A 34 -8.79 17.22 13.67
N ASN A 35 -9.01 18.35 14.36
CA ASN A 35 -10.32 18.98 14.48
C ASN A 35 -10.84 19.52 13.14
N LEU A 36 -9.99 20.17 12.33
CA LEU A 36 -10.35 20.67 11.00
C LEU A 36 -10.73 19.53 10.06
N VAL A 37 -9.98 18.42 10.07
CA VAL A 37 -10.30 17.23 9.27
C VAL A 37 -11.64 16.63 9.71
N LYS A 38 -11.89 16.53 11.02
CA LYS A 38 -13.17 16.06 11.56
C LYS A 38 -14.33 16.94 11.11
N GLN A 39 -14.19 18.26 11.28
CA GLN A 39 -15.20 19.24 10.88
C GLN A 39 -15.48 19.19 9.38
N ALA A 40 -14.43 19.08 8.55
CA ALA A 40 -14.55 18.94 7.10
C ALA A 40 -15.30 17.65 6.72
N LYS A 41 -15.05 16.52 7.39
CA LYS A 41 -15.81 15.28 7.17
C LYS A 41 -17.29 15.42 7.50
N GLU A 42 -17.60 16.08 8.63
CA GLU A 42 -18.98 16.29 9.08
C GLU A 42 -19.76 17.25 8.18
N GLN A 43 -19.11 18.31 7.67
CA GLN A 43 -19.76 19.34 6.86
C GLN A 43 -19.84 18.99 5.37
N LEU A 44 -18.81 18.36 4.80
CA LEU A 44 -18.74 18.07 3.37
C LEU A 44 -19.32 16.69 3.00
N GLY A 45 -19.44 15.77 3.96
CA GLY A 45 -19.99 14.44 3.72
C GLY A 45 -19.28 13.71 2.58
N VAL A 46 -20.02 13.32 1.53
CA VAL A 46 -19.49 12.60 0.37
C VAL A 46 -18.42 13.43 -0.39
N SER A 47 -18.55 14.76 -0.39
CA SER A 47 -17.62 15.67 -1.05
C SER A 47 -16.26 15.79 -0.36
N TYR A 48 -16.12 15.29 0.87
CA TYR A 48 -14.82 15.22 1.56
C TYR A 48 -13.81 14.37 0.78
N THR A 49 -14.27 13.36 0.02
CA THR A 49 -13.39 12.50 -0.80
C THR A 49 -12.59 13.28 -1.85
N LEU A 50 -13.13 14.40 -2.35
CA LEU A 50 -12.42 15.29 -3.28
C LEU A 50 -11.30 16.05 -2.56
N LEU A 51 -11.64 16.67 -1.42
CA LEU A 51 -10.67 17.38 -0.57
C LEU A 51 -9.55 16.46 -0.09
N GLU A 52 -9.88 15.21 0.27
CA GLU A 52 -8.92 14.22 0.76
C GLU A 52 -7.81 13.90 -0.26
N THR A 53 -8.09 14.01 -1.57
CA THR A 53 -7.07 13.84 -2.61
C THR A 53 -6.10 15.02 -2.74
N GLU A 54 -6.45 16.18 -2.20
CA GLU A 54 -5.66 17.42 -2.25
C GLU A 54 -4.87 17.69 -0.97
N LEU A 55 -5.15 16.96 0.12
CA LEU A 55 -4.43 17.12 1.38
C LEU A 55 -2.99 16.62 1.28
N PRO A 56 -2.03 17.25 2.00
CA PRO A 56 -0.62 16.89 1.96
C PRO A 56 -0.30 15.59 2.72
N PHE A 57 -1.31 14.78 3.07
CA PHE A 57 -1.16 13.54 3.82
C PHE A 57 -2.27 12.53 3.44
N SER A 58 -2.02 11.25 3.71
CA SER A 58 -2.95 10.18 3.34
C SER A 58 -4.19 10.13 4.25
N SER A 59 -5.25 9.45 3.77
CA SER A 59 -6.45 9.14 4.56
C SER A 59 -6.13 8.48 5.91
N THR A 60 -5.10 7.62 5.94
CA THR A 60 -4.63 6.99 7.18
C THR A 60 -4.10 8.02 8.18
N VAL A 61 -3.30 8.98 7.72
CA VAL A 61 -2.79 10.06 8.58
C VAL A 61 -3.93 10.96 9.04
N ALA A 62 -4.89 11.28 8.15
CA ALA A 62 -6.09 12.03 8.51
C ALA A 62 -6.87 11.35 9.65
N ALA A 63 -7.03 10.02 9.61
CA ALA A 63 -7.65 9.25 10.68
C ALA A 63 -6.84 9.27 11.98
N PHE A 64 -5.51 9.25 11.92
CA PHE A 64 -4.65 9.35 13.10
C PHE A 64 -4.81 10.71 13.79
N LEU A 65 -4.81 11.80 13.01
CA LEU A 65 -4.96 13.16 13.51
C LEU A 65 -6.32 13.36 14.18
N ILE A 66 -7.41 12.86 13.59
CA ILE A 66 -8.74 12.86 14.21
C ILE A 66 -8.69 12.12 15.55
N LYS A 67 -8.12 10.91 15.59
CA LYS A 67 -8.06 10.11 16.82
C LYS A 67 -7.29 10.81 17.94
N ILE A 68 -6.21 11.51 17.61
CA ILE A 68 -5.45 12.32 18.58
C ILE A 68 -6.32 13.45 19.11
N ALA A 69 -7.00 14.18 18.23
CA ALA A 69 -7.86 15.31 18.60
C ALA A 69 -9.10 14.89 19.42
N GLU A 70 -9.60 13.68 19.23
CA GLU A 70 -10.73 13.13 20.00
C GLU A 70 -10.35 12.62 21.39
N ASN A 71 -9.06 12.44 21.69
CA ASN A 71 -8.63 11.96 22.99
C ASN A 71 -8.67 13.10 24.02
N PRO A 72 -9.47 12.99 25.11
CA PRO A 72 -9.68 14.09 26.04
C PRO A 72 -8.45 14.45 26.87
N VAL A 73 -7.50 13.51 27.04
CA VAL A 73 -6.25 13.76 27.75
C VAL A 73 -5.25 14.46 26.83
N LEU A 74 -5.10 14.00 25.59
CA LEU A 74 -4.16 14.60 24.64
C LEU A 74 -4.62 15.98 24.17
N SER A 75 -5.92 16.21 24.06
CA SER A 75 -6.51 17.50 23.68
C SER A 75 -6.62 18.50 24.84
N ASN A 76 -6.22 18.12 26.05
CA ASN A 76 -6.21 19.01 27.20
C ASN A 76 -4.92 19.86 27.20
N PRO A 77 -5.01 21.20 27.03
CA PRO A 77 -3.85 22.08 27.01
C PRO A 77 -2.93 21.97 28.23
N THR A 78 -3.48 21.56 29.38
CA THR A 78 -2.74 21.35 30.63
C THR A 78 -1.58 20.36 30.48
N TYR A 79 -1.74 19.35 29.60
CA TYR A 79 -0.75 18.28 29.43
C TYR A 79 0.18 18.50 28.23
N HIS A 80 -0.11 19.44 27.31
CA HIS A 80 0.65 19.61 26.06
C HIS A 80 2.16 19.82 26.28
N ALA A 81 2.54 20.48 27.37
CA ALA A 81 3.94 20.70 27.74
C ALA A 81 4.73 19.42 28.03
N ARG A 82 4.03 18.34 28.41
CA ARG A 82 4.61 17.05 28.80
C ARG A 82 4.52 16.00 27.70
N LEU A 83 3.76 16.28 26.64
CA LEU A 83 3.51 15.34 25.56
C LEU A 83 4.66 15.30 24.54
N PRO A 84 4.89 14.13 23.91
CA PRO A 84 5.80 14.04 22.77
C PRO A 84 5.25 14.80 21.56
N ASN A 85 6.15 15.40 20.78
CA ASN A 85 5.79 16.25 19.64
C ASN A 85 5.36 15.48 18.37
N GLY A 86 5.73 14.21 18.26
CA GLY A 86 5.50 13.39 17.07
C GLY A 86 4.06 12.89 17.01
N TYR A 87 3.32 13.24 15.96
CA TYR A 87 1.93 12.78 15.77
C TYR A 87 1.81 11.24 15.80
N ASN A 88 2.81 10.50 15.30
CA ASN A 88 2.82 9.04 15.38
C ASN A 88 2.85 8.58 16.84
N THR A 89 3.70 9.17 17.69
CA THR A 89 3.77 8.83 19.12
C THR A 89 2.46 9.19 19.82
N LEU A 90 1.93 10.39 19.56
CA LEU A 90 0.63 10.84 20.09
C LEU A 90 -0.51 9.89 19.68
N TYR A 91 -0.51 9.37 18.45
CA TYR A 91 -1.51 8.41 17.99
C TYR A 91 -1.48 7.09 18.79
N TYR A 92 -0.29 6.57 19.11
CA TYR A 92 -0.19 5.38 19.96
C TYR A 92 -0.66 5.66 21.39
N LEU A 93 -0.31 6.84 21.94
CA LEU A 93 -0.80 7.29 23.25
C LEU A 93 -2.33 7.51 23.27
N ALA A 94 -2.93 7.96 22.16
CA ALA A 94 -4.38 8.14 22.03
C ALA A 94 -5.17 6.83 22.17
N SER A 95 -4.47 5.68 22.17
CA SER A 95 -5.05 4.34 22.33
C SER A 95 -4.84 3.75 23.73
N VAL A 96 -4.17 4.47 24.62
CA VAL A 96 -3.97 4.09 26.03
C VAL A 96 -5.20 4.51 26.85
N ASP A 97 -5.52 3.77 27.90
CA ASP A 97 -6.61 4.13 28.83
C ASP A 97 -6.39 5.53 29.41
N GLU A 98 -7.45 6.34 29.50
CA GLU A 98 -7.35 7.75 29.90
C GLU A 98 -6.79 7.92 31.31
N LYS A 99 -7.17 7.04 32.26
CA LYS A 99 -6.69 7.14 33.65
C LYS A 99 -5.21 6.81 33.73
N GLN A 100 -4.81 5.75 33.04
CA GLN A 100 -3.41 5.37 32.94
C GLN A 100 -2.58 6.45 32.24
N LEU A 101 -3.10 7.04 31.17
CA LEU A 101 -2.41 8.08 30.42
C LEU A 101 -2.17 9.33 31.28
N VAL A 102 -3.18 9.76 32.06
CA VAL A 102 -3.03 10.87 33.02
C VAL A 102 -2.00 10.52 34.09
N GLU A 103 -2.10 9.34 34.72
CA GLU A 103 -1.17 8.90 35.75
C GLU A 103 0.28 8.88 35.24
N GLN A 104 0.52 8.38 34.03
CA GLN A 104 1.87 8.32 33.45
C GLN A 104 2.41 9.69 33.02
N ILE A 105 1.53 10.63 32.63
CA ILE A 105 1.91 12.02 32.36
C ILE A 105 2.22 12.78 33.66
N GLU A 106 1.48 12.50 34.73
CA GLU A 106 1.67 13.13 36.04
C GLU A 106 2.91 12.61 36.77
N ASN A 107 3.16 11.31 36.69
CA ASN A 107 4.33 10.65 37.27
C ASN A 107 5.63 10.90 36.46
N GLY A 108 5.54 11.56 35.30
CA GLY A 108 6.68 11.90 34.46
C GLY A 108 7.27 10.73 33.66
N GLU A 109 6.53 9.62 33.54
CA GLU A 109 6.89 8.51 32.66
C GLU A 109 6.74 8.91 31.19
N ILE A 110 5.66 9.62 30.86
CA ILE A 110 5.46 10.26 29.56
C ILE A 110 6.04 11.67 29.62
N THR A 111 7.02 11.91 28.75
CA THR A 111 7.75 13.18 28.65
C THR A 111 7.83 13.65 27.20
N PRO A 112 8.29 14.89 26.92
CA PRO A 112 8.47 15.36 25.55
C PRO A 112 9.43 14.50 24.70
N ASN A 113 10.35 13.76 25.35
CA ASN A 113 11.30 12.86 24.70
C ASN A 113 10.79 11.41 24.57
N PHE A 114 9.52 11.16 24.93
CA PHE A 114 8.94 9.83 24.87
C PHE A 114 8.93 9.30 23.44
N THR A 115 9.50 8.10 23.26
CA THR A 115 9.77 7.59 21.92
C THR A 115 8.58 6.83 21.34
N LEU A 116 8.55 6.72 20.01
CA LEU A 116 7.58 5.90 19.29
C LEU A 116 7.63 4.42 19.72
N ALA A 117 8.83 3.88 19.98
CA ALA A 117 8.99 2.50 20.43
C ALA A 117 8.36 2.31 21.82
N SER A 118 8.62 3.23 22.75
CA SER A 118 8.03 3.23 24.09
C SER A 118 6.50 3.31 24.05
N ALA A 119 5.94 4.18 23.20
CA ALA A 119 4.48 4.29 23.05
C ALA A 119 3.84 3.01 22.46
N LYS A 120 4.54 2.31 21.56
CA LYS A 120 4.09 1.01 21.05
C LYS A 120 4.13 -0.07 22.14
N SER A 121 5.23 -0.16 22.88
CA SER A 121 5.37 -1.10 23.98
C SER A 121 4.36 -0.87 25.08
N LEU A 122 4.06 0.40 25.42
CA LEU A 122 3.04 0.76 26.38
C LEU A 122 1.65 0.27 25.97
N ARG A 123 1.33 0.39 24.67
CA ARG A 123 0.09 -0.14 24.11
C ARG A 123 0.04 -1.68 24.11
N GLU A 124 1.17 -2.33 23.87
CA GLU A 124 1.27 -3.80 23.75
C GLU A 124 1.37 -4.52 25.10
N ALA A 125 1.89 -3.86 26.13
CA ALA A 125 1.96 -4.36 27.51
C ALA A 125 0.60 -4.44 28.22
N LEU A 126 -0.46 -3.95 27.57
CA LEU A 126 -1.83 -4.08 28.08
C LEU A 126 -2.31 -5.53 27.94
N PRO A 127 -2.75 -6.20 29.03
CA PRO A 127 -3.48 -7.45 28.88
C PRO A 127 -4.72 -7.17 28.04
N LYS A 128 -4.95 -7.97 26.98
CA LYS A 128 -6.18 -7.91 26.18
C LYS A 128 -7.39 -8.18 27.06
N LYS A 129 -7.90 -7.17 27.77
CA LYS A 129 -9.23 -7.20 28.38
C LYS A 129 -10.26 -6.85 27.30
N PRO A 130 -11.42 -7.52 27.32
CA PRO A 130 -12.46 -7.31 26.32
C PRO A 130 -12.92 -5.86 26.37
N SER A 131 -12.99 -5.24 25.21
CA SER A 131 -13.19 -3.81 24.98
C SER A 131 -14.37 -3.22 25.76
N SER A 132 -14.10 -2.54 26.88
CA SER A 132 -15.02 -1.65 27.56
C SER A 132 -14.88 -0.24 26.98
N SER A 133 -15.86 0.16 26.18
CA SER A 133 -16.02 1.53 25.71
C SER A 133 -17.05 2.27 26.57
N THR A 134 -16.62 3.32 27.25
CA THR A 134 -17.40 4.50 27.67
C THR A 134 -16.99 5.63 26.72
N ALA A 135 -17.78 6.37 25.94
CA ALA A 135 -19.17 6.87 25.93
C ALA A 135 -19.13 8.42 25.85
N VAL A 136 -18.81 8.95 24.67
CA VAL A 136 -19.41 10.19 24.12
C VAL A 136 -20.63 9.71 23.34
N PRO A 137 -21.82 10.37 23.38
CA PRO A 137 -23.12 9.72 23.18
C PRO A 137 -23.17 9.01 21.84
N LYS A 138 -22.97 7.69 21.92
CA LYS A 138 -23.05 6.81 20.78
C LYS A 138 -24.52 6.77 20.41
N LYS A 139 -24.80 7.02 19.12
CA LYS A 139 -25.93 6.36 18.45
C LYS A 139 -26.03 4.94 19.02
N PRO A 140 -27.23 4.51 19.46
CA PRO A 140 -27.40 3.35 20.32
C PRO A 140 -26.49 2.21 19.88
N LYS A 141 -25.59 1.77 20.77
CA LYS A 141 -24.71 0.60 20.52
C LYS A 141 -25.65 -0.57 20.23
N THR A 142 -25.75 -0.94 18.96
CA THR A 142 -26.48 -2.15 18.57
C THR A 142 -25.74 -3.33 19.20
N LEU A 143 -26.33 -3.94 20.22
CA LEU A 143 -25.84 -5.23 20.72
C LEU A 143 -25.86 -6.20 19.54
N THR A 144 -24.68 -6.66 19.16
CA THR A 144 -24.50 -7.66 18.10
C THR A 144 -24.53 -9.02 18.77
N TYR A 145 -25.47 -9.87 18.37
CA TYR A 145 -25.59 -11.24 18.87
C TYR A 145 -25.09 -12.18 17.77
N GLU A 146 -24.17 -13.08 18.12
CA GLU A 146 -23.79 -14.17 17.21
C GLU A 146 -24.92 -15.20 17.20
N VAL A 147 -25.69 -15.21 16.10
CA VAL A 147 -26.86 -16.09 15.94
C VAL A 147 -26.53 -17.42 15.27
N GLY A 148 -25.26 -17.65 14.90
CA GLY A 148 -24.77 -18.90 14.31
C GLY A 148 -23.96 -18.72 13.02
N SER A 149 -23.63 -19.85 12.40
CA SER A 149 -22.95 -19.92 11.09
C SER A 149 -23.93 -20.37 10.01
N ILE A 150 -23.93 -19.69 8.86
CA ILE A 150 -24.74 -20.06 7.70
C ILE A 150 -23.81 -20.63 6.63
N SER A 151 -24.09 -21.86 6.19
CA SER A 151 -23.45 -22.46 5.03
C SER A 151 -24.38 -22.34 3.82
N ILE A 152 -23.84 -21.90 2.69
CA ILE A 152 -24.57 -21.73 1.43
C ILE A 152 -23.92 -22.55 0.33
N ALA A 153 -24.71 -22.94 -0.67
CA ALA A 153 -24.16 -23.41 -1.94
C ALA A 153 -23.44 -22.26 -2.67
N ALA A 154 -22.54 -22.60 -3.59
CA ALA A 154 -21.87 -21.61 -4.42
C ALA A 154 -22.91 -20.78 -5.19
N PRO A 155 -22.88 -19.44 -5.10
CA PRO A 155 -23.87 -18.61 -5.78
C PRO A 155 -23.60 -18.56 -7.29
N ASP A 156 -24.65 -18.72 -8.09
CA ASP A 156 -24.58 -18.57 -9.55
C ASP A 156 -24.20 -17.14 -9.96
N ASN A 157 -24.69 -16.14 -9.20
CA ASN A 157 -24.39 -14.73 -9.40
C ASN A 157 -23.82 -14.11 -8.11
N VAL A 158 -22.49 -14.00 -8.06
CA VAL A 158 -21.74 -13.48 -6.90
C VAL A 158 -22.10 -12.02 -6.61
N ASP A 159 -22.26 -11.20 -7.65
CA ASP A 159 -22.56 -9.76 -7.50
C ASP A 159 -23.95 -9.55 -6.89
N GLN A 160 -24.93 -10.30 -7.37
CA GLN A 160 -26.28 -10.26 -6.84
C GLN A 160 -26.31 -10.77 -5.40
N PHE A 161 -25.61 -11.87 -5.12
CA PHE A 161 -25.46 -12.38 -3.76
C PHE A 161 -24.85 -11.35 -2.81
N GLN A 162 -23.76 -10.68 -3.21
CA GLN A 162 -23.11 -9.66 -2.39
C GLN A 162 -24.02 -8.44 -2.16
N LYS A 163 -24.78 -8.01 -3.18
CA LYS A 163 -25.78 -6.94 -3.05
C LYS A 163 -26.87 -7.33 -2.07
N ASP A 164 -27.42 -8.53 -2.17
CA ASP A 164 -28.51 -8.97 -1.30
C ASP A 164 -28.04 -9.23 0.13
N LEU A 165 -26.83 -9.75 0.31
CA LEU A 165 -26.19 -9.87 1.61
C LEU A 165 -25.93 -8.49 2.23
N THR A 166 -25.46 -7.52 1.45
CA THR A 166 -25.26 -6.14 1.93
C THR A 166 -26.59 -5.49 2.34
N LYS A 167 -27.66 -5.70 1.57
CA LYS A 167 -29.01 -5.24 1.95
C LYS A 167 -29.48 -5.88 3.25
N LEU A 168 -29.26 -7.19 3.41
CA LEU A 168 -29.62 -7.93 4.61
C LEU A 168 -28.86 -7.41 5.84
N LEU A 169 -27.54 -7.28 5.74
CA LEU A 169 -26.69 -6.75 6.80
C LEU A 169 -27.09 -5.32 7.15
N THR A 170 -27.36 -4.46 6.16
CA THR A 170 -27.83 -3.09 6.39
C THR A 170 -29.17 -3.06 7.12
N LYS A 171 -30.13 -3.92 6.71
CA LYS A 171 -31.46 -4.02 7.29
C LYS A 171 -31.43 -4.40 8.78
N TYR A 172 -30.47 -5.22 9.18
CA TYR A 172 -30.35 -5.76 10.55
C TYR A 172 -29.13 -5.23 11.30
N ASN A 173 -28.48 -4.18 10.82
CA ASN A 173 -27.26 -3.60 11.41
C ASN A 173 -26.15 -4.66 11.64
N GLY A 174 -26.08 -5.66 10.76
CA GLY A 174 -25.09 -6.73 10.81
C GLY A 174 -23.77 -6.35 10.15
N THR A 175 -22.73 -7.10 10.47
CA THR A 175 -21.39 -6.99 9.86
C THR A 175 -20.93 -8.35 9.36
N ILE A 176 -20.21 -8.38 8.24
CA ILE A 176 -19.55 -9.60 7.76
C ILE A 176 -18.06 -9.54 8.06
N THR A 177 -17.48 -10.69 8.43
CA THR A 177 -16.03 -10.86 8.51
C THR A 177 -15.65 -11.93 7.50
N HIS A 178 -14.81 -11.58 6.52
CA HIS A 178 -14.30 -12.56 5.57
C HIS A 178 -13.15 -13.35 6.20
N THR A 179 -13.21 -14.68 6.06
CA THR A 179 -12.14 -15.58 6.50
C THR A 179 -11.38 -16.09 5.28
N ASN A 180 -10.07 -16.26 5.44
CA ASN A 180 -9.19 -16.83 4.39
C ASN A 180 -8.92 -18.32 4.65
N LYS A 181 -9.86 -19.01 5.29
CA LYS A 181 -9.76 -20.45 5.56
C LYS A 181 -10.08 -21.24 4.29
N ASP A 182 -9.55 -22.45 4.22
CA ASP A 182 -9.92 -23.42 3.19
C ASP A 182 -11.44 -23.64 3.22
N SER A 183 -12.06 -23.77 2.04
CA SER A 183 -13.53 -23.88 1.89
C SER A 183 -14.32 -22.61 2.25
N SER A 184 -13.67 -21.46 2.46
CA SER A 184 -14.37 -20.18 2.57
C SER A 184 -14.86 -19.67 1.21
N LEU A 185 -15.79 -18.72 1.22
CA LEU A 185 -16.21 -18.03 -0.02
C LEU A 185 -15.04 -17.34 -0.72
N SER A 186 -14.07 -16.81 0.04
CA SER A 186 -12.86 -16.22 -0.53
C SER A 186 -11.97 -17.27 -1.19
N ASP A 187 -11.82 -18.45 -0.59
CA ASP A 187 -11.03 -19.55 -1.15
C ASP A 187 -11.68 -20.09 -2.42
N TRP A 188 -12.99 -20.37 -2.39
CA TRP A 188 -13.76 -20.75 -3.58
C TRP A 188 -13.62 -19.75 -4.73
N HIS A 189 -13.75 -18.46 -4.43
CA HIS A 189 -13.63 -17.41 -5.44
C HIS A 189 -12.22 -17.36 -6.05
N ASN A 190 -11.20 -17.46 -5.20
CA ASN A 190 -9.81 -17.49 -5.63
C ASN A 190 -9.51 -18.73 -6.50
N GLN A 191 -10.08 -19.88 -6.18
CA GLN A 191 -9.97 -21.10 -7.00
C GLN A 191 -10.64 -20.92 -8.37
N LYS A 192 -11.85 -20.32 -8.41
CA LYS A 192 -12.54 -20.03 -9.67
C LYS A 192 -11.75 -19.05 -10.54
N LEU A 193 -11.22 -17.99 -9.94
CA LEU A 193 -10.39 -17.01 -10.63
C LEU A 193 -9.06 -17.61 -11.11
N LEU A 194 -8.48 -18.54 -10.34
CA LEU A 194 -7.27 -19.27 -10.74
C LEU A 194 -7.56 -20.16 -11.95
N SER A 195 -8.66 -20.91 -11.94
CA SER A 195 -9.08 -21.72 -13.08
C SER A 195 -9.30 -20.87 -14.33
N GLN A 196 -9.97 -19.72 -14.19
CA GLN A 196 -10.16 -18.77 -15.29
C GLN A 196 -8.82 -18.24 -15.81
N ALA A 197 -7.88 -17.89 -14.92
CA ALA A 197 -6.56 -17.43 -15.31
C ALA A 197 -5.81 -18.51 -16.10
N LEU A 198 -5.85 -19.76 -15.63
CA LEU A 198 -5.21 -20.90 -16.31
C LEU A 198 -5.84 -21.19 -17.67
N GLU A 199 -7.17 -21.17 -17.78
CA GLU A 199 -7.90 -21.36 -19.04
C GLU A 199 -7.54 -20.28 -20.04
N LYS A 200 -7.56 -19.01 -19.61
CA LYS A 200 -7.17 -17.88 -20.45
C LYS A 200 -5.72 -17.97 -20.88
N ILE A 201 -4.81 -18.29 -19.96
CA ILE A 201 -3.39 -18.51 -20.32
C ILE A 201 -3.27 -19.61 -21.38
N ALA A 202 -3.93 -20.76 -21.20
CA ALA A 202 -3.88 -21.86 -22.15
C ALA A 202 -4.48 -21.51 -23.52
N GLU A 203 -5.59 -20.77 -23.55
CA GLU A 203 -6.20 -20.24 -24.77
C GLU A 203 -5.19 -19.36 -25.54
N TYR A 204 -4.61 -18.35 -24.88
CA TYR A 204 -3.61 -17.48 -25.52
C TYR A 204 -2.32 -18.21 -25.87
N GLU A 205 -1.86 -19.17 -25.06
CA GLU A 205 -0.68 -20.00 -25.37
C GLU A 205 -0.91 -20.85 -26.63
N SER A 206 -2.12 -21.37 -26.83
CA SER A 206 -2.48 -22.11 -28.05
C SER A 206 -2.44 -21.24 -29.32
N GLU A 207 -2.64 -19.93 -29.15
CA GLU A 207 -2.57 -18.92 -30.22
C GLU A 207 -1.14 -18.37 -30.42
N LEU A 208 -0.29 -18.44 -29.39
CA LEU A 208 1.10 -18.01 -29.39
C LEU A 208 2.01 -19.14 -29.89
N ASN A 209 2.29 -19.12 -31.18
CA ASN A 209 3.20 -20.06 -31.84
C ASN A 209 4.68 -19.82 -31.45
N THR A 210 5.09 -20.08 -30.19
CA THR A 210 6.45 -19.77 -29.72
C THR A 210 7.14 -20.88 -28.93
N SER A 211 8.38 -21.19 -29.32
CA SER A 211 9.29 -22.18 -28.75
C SER A 211 10.00 -21.75 -27.45
N ILE A 212 9.47 -20.75 -26.74
CA ILE A 212 10.13 -20.06 -25.63
C ILE A 212 9.51 -20.45 -24.29
N CYS A 213 10.32 -20.84 -23.32
CA CYS A 213 9.86 -21.24 -21.99
C CYS A 213 9.67 -20.05 -21.03
N LEU A 214 8.87 -20.25 -19.98
CA LEU A 214 8.58 -19.27 -18.93
C LEU A 214 9.85 -18.68 -18.28
N GLU A 215 10.89 -19.50 -18.10
CA GLU A 215 12.14 -19.06 -17.48
C GLU A 215 12.84 -17.99 -18.32
N ASN A 216 12.86 -18.16 -19.65
CA ASN A 216 13.42 -17.15 -20.56
C ASN A 216 12.64 -15.83 -20.47
N MET A 217 11.31 -15.89 -20.32
CA MET A 217 10.49 -14.69 -20.16
C MET A 217 10.84 -13.92 -18.88
N ARG A 218 11.04 -14.62 -17.76
CA ARG A 218 11.45 -14.03 -16.48
C ARG A 218 12.83 -13.37 -16.57
N ILE A 219 13.79 -14.05 -17.19
CA ILE A 219 15.14 -13.52 -17.38
C ILE A 219 15.10 -12.22 -18.21
N LEU A 220 14.29 -12.19 -19.28
CA LEU A 220 14.07 -10.99 -20.10
C LEU A 220 13.43 -9.85 -19.29
N GLU A 221 12.44 -10.14 -18.45
CA GLU A 221 11.77 -9.15 -17.62
C GLU A 221 12.70 -8.54 -16.55
N ASP A 222 13.49 -9.39 -15.88
CA ASP A 222 14.51 -8.98 -14.91
C ASP A 222 15.56 -8.07 -15.55
N ALA A 223 16.05 -8.48 -16.72
CA ALA A 223 17.00 -7.71 -17.54
C ALA A 223 16.43 -6.33 -17.91
N CYS A 224 15.15 -6.30 -18.30
CA CYS A 224 14.46 -5.05 -18.56
C CYS A 224 14.44 -4.17 -17.30
N PHE A 225 13.95 -4.70 -16.19
CA PHE A 225 13.84 -3.96 -14.92
C PHE A 225 15.19 -3.46 -14.41
N TYR A 226 16.26 -4.20 -14.67
CA TYR A 226 17.62 -3.77 -14.37
C TYR A 226 17.98 -2.50 -15.16
N ILE A 227 17.82 -2.49 -16.48
CA ILE A 227 18.17 -1.34 -17.35
C ILE A 227 17.30 -0.11 -17.08
N SER A 228 16.04 -0.27 -16.66
CA SER A 228 15.14 0.87 -16.45
C SER A 228 15.51 1.75 -15.25
N LYS A 229 16.26 1.22 -14.28
CA LYS A 229 16.69 1.96 -13.08
C LYS A 229 17.80 2.96 -13.39
N GLU A 230 17.64 4.21 -12.99
CA GLU A 230 18.62 5.30 -13.23
C GLU A 230 20.04 4.95 -12.77
N LYS A 231 20.19 4.35 -11.58
CA LYS A 231 21.49 3.93 -11.05
C LYS A 231 22.26 2.96 -11.96
N ASN A 232 21.56 2.21 -12.80
CA ASN A 232 22.13 1.20 -13.69
C ASN A 232 22.39 1.73 -15.11
N ARG A 233 22.04 3.00 -15.41
CA ARG A 233 22.24 3.60 -16.75
C ARG A 233 23.66 4.10 -17.03
N LYS A 234 24.60 3.81 -16.12
CA LYS A 234 26.01 4.25 -16.22
C LYS A 234 26.80 3.45 -17.25
N TYR A 235 26.48 2.16 -17.40
CA TYR A 235 27.15 1.29 -18.34
C TYR A 235 26.59 1.51 -19.75
N LYS A 236 27.46 1.91 -20.68
CA LYS A 236 27.12 2.19 -22.07
C LYS A 236 28.09 1.49 -22.99
N VAL A 237 27.62 1.18 -24.19
CA VAL A 237 28.39 0.58 -25.27
C VAL A 237 28.10 1.34 -26.57
N GLU A 238 29.09 1.38 -27.45
CA GLU A 238 28.92 1.88 -28.81
C GLU A 238 28.23 0.82 -29.66
N VAL A 239 27.17 1.23 -30.35
CA VAL A 239 26.43 0.39 -31.29
C VAL A 239 26.16 1.17 -32.57
N VAL A 240 26.28 0.49 -33.70
CA VAL A 240 25.97 1.07 -35.01
C VAL A 240 24.46 1.06 -35.19
N LYS A 241 23.87 2.24 -35.39
CA LYS A 241 22.45 2.39 -35.71
C LYS A 241 22.30 3.29 -36.93
N ASP A 242 21.61 2.80 -37.95
CA ASP A 242 21.36 3.54 -39.21
C ASP A 242 22.63 4.07 -39.89
N GLY A 243 23.76 3.38 -39.71
CA GLY A 243 25.07 3.76 -40.27
C GLY A 243 25.93 4.67 -39.38
N GLU A 244 25.41 5.11 -38.23
CA GLU A 244 26.12 5.98 -37.29
C GLU A 244 26.48 5.24 -35.98
N LEU A 245 27.62 5.59 -35.39
CA LEU A 245 28.01 5.11 -34.05
C LEU A 245 27.27 5.91 -32.98
N VAL A 246 26.46 5.22 -32.18
CA VAL A 246 25.70 5.82 -31.08
C VAL A 246 25.95 5.09 -29.76
N GLU A 247 26.11 5.85 -28.68
CA GLU A 247 26.18 5.27 -27.34
C GLU A 247 24.79 4.84 -26.85
N ARG A 248 24.69 3.61 -26.35
CA ARG A 248 23.46 3.08 -25.73
C ARG A 248 23.75 2.43 -24.38
N VAL A 249 22.80 2.55 -23.47
CA VAL A 249 22.81 1.83 -22.19
C VAL A 249 22.70 0.32 -22.47
N ALA A 250 23.53 -0.47 -21.81
CA ALA A 250 23.57 -1.92 -21.96
C ALA A 250 23.63 -2.65 -20.61
N ILE A 251 23.41 -3.96 -20.65
CA ILE A 251 23.65 -4.84 -19.52
C ILE A 251 25.15 -5.10 -19.39
N PRO A 252 25.76 -4.90 -18.21
CA PRO A 252 27.15 -5.26 -17.94
C PRO A 252 27.43 -6.76 -18.11
N THR A 253 28.64 -7.11 -18.52
CA THR A 253 29.09 -8.51 -18.72
C THR A 253 29.11 -9.34 -17.44
N ASP A 254 29.15 -8.71 -16.27
CA ASP A 254 29.11 -9.34 -14.94
C ASP A 254 27.68 -9.54 -14.40
N TYR A 255 26.64 -9.18 -15.17
CA TYR A 255 25.25 -9.42 -14.79
C TYR A 255 24.93 -10.93 -14.69
N LYS A 256 24.20 -11.34 -13.64
CA LYS A 256 23.92 -12.74 -13.29
C LYS A 256 23.47 -13.62 -14.47
N ASP A 257 22.61 -13.10 -15.34
CA ASP A 257 22.00 -13.85 -16.44
C ASP A 257 22.60 -13.47 -17.82
N TYR A 258 23.75 -12.78 -17.85
CA TYR A 258 24.33 -12.23 -19.07
C TYR A 258 24.55 -13.27 -20.16
N LYS A 259 25.17 -14.42 -19.81
CA LYS A 259 25.45 -15.49 -20.79
C LYS A 259 24.17 -16.07 -21.39
N VAL A 260 23.13 -16.20 -20.59
CA VAL A 260 21.82 -16.72 -21.04
C VAL A 260 21.19 -15.70 -21.99
N LEU A 261 21.17 -14.43 -21.61
CA LEU A 261 20.63 -13.35 -22.45
C LEU A 261 21.40 -13.18 -23.76
N SER A 262 22.74 -13.20 -23.72
CA SER A 262 23.57 -13.06 -24.92
C SER A 262 23.29 -14.19 -25.92
N LYS A 263 23.18 -15.44 -25.42
CA LYS A 263 22.80 -16.59 -26.24
C LYS A 263 21.36 -16.51 -26.77
N LEU A 264 20.43 -16.06 -25.93
CA LEU A 264 19.00 -15.95 -26.27
C LEU A 264 18.76 -14.89 -27.35
N LEU A 265 19.41 -13.74 -27.21
CA LEU A 265 19.28 -12.59 -28.11
C LEU A 265 20.17 -12.71 -29.35
N GLY A 266 21.23 -13.53 -29.29
CA GLY A 266 22.21 -13.68 -30.37
C GLY A 266 23.12 -12.46 -30.54
N VAL A 267 23.35 -11.70 -29.46
CA VAL A 267 24.16 -10.46 -29.48
C VAL A 267 25.15 -10.44 -28.31
N GLU A 268 26.30 -9.82 -28.53
CA GLU A 268 27.27 -9.55 -27.45
C GLU A 268 26.85 -8.33 -26.64
N ASN A 269 26.50 -7.22 -27.29
CA ASN A 269 26.11 -5.97 -26.62
C ASN A 269 24.59 -5.92 -26.36
N ILE A 270 24.18 -6.29 -25.14
CA ILE A 270 22.76 -6.39 -24.75
C ILE A 270 22.22 -5.01 -24.38
N THR A 271 21.71 -4.28 -25.37
CA THR A 271 21.06 -2.98 -25.15
C THR A 271 19.55 -3.13 -24.89
N ARG A 272 18.92 -2.06 -24.40
CA ARG A 272 17.45 -1.97 -24.34
C ARG A 272 16.79 -2.32 -25.68
N GLY A 273 17.34 -1.80 -26.78
CA GLY A 273 16.78 -1.98 -28.11
C GLY A 273 16.80 -3.43 -28.57
N GLU A 274 17.85 -4.19 -28.22
CA GLU A 274 17.95 -5.61 -28.57
C GLU A 274 16.95 -6.46 -27.81
N ILE A 275 16.78 -6.20 -26.50
CA ILE A 275 15.75 -6.88 -25.70
C ILE A 275 14.36 -6.57 -26.23
N GLU A 276 14.09 -5.29 -26.55
CA GLU A 276 12.82 -4.84 -27.12
C GLU A 276 12.54 -5.52 -28.46
N LYS A 277 13.50 -5.51 -29.39
CA LYS A 277 13.40 -6.14 -30.71
C LYS A 277 13.09 -7.64 -30.59
N TYR A 278 13.87 -8.37 -29.79
CA TYR A 278 13.68 -9.80 -29.60
C TYR A 278 12.29 -10.12 -29.07
N CYS A 279 11.84 -9.39 -28.06
CA CYS A 279 10.53 -9.61 -27.46
C CYS A 279 9.38 -9.23 -28.41
N VAL A 280 9.53 -8.18 -29.24
CA VAL A 280 8.54 -7.88 -30.31
C VAL A 280 8.48 -9.02 -31.32
N THR A 281 9.62 -9.47 -31.84
CA THR A 281 9.69 -10.54 -32.86
C THR A 281 9.08 -11.85 -32.35
N ASN A 282 9.30 -12.18 -31.08
CA ASN A 282 8.82 -13.41 -30.48
C ASN A 282 7.53 -13.24 -29.67
N LYS A 283 6.83 -12.10 -29.78
CA LYS A 283 5.59 -11.81 -29.05
C LYS A 283 5.70 -12.06 -27.53
N ILE A 284 6.83 -11.73 -26.92
CA ILE A 284 7.10 -11.94 -25.48
C ILE A 284 6.77 -10.67 -24.68
N PRO A 285 5.92 -10.75 -23.65
CA PRO A 285 5.60 -9.59 -22.83
C PRO A 285 6.78 -9.06 -22.04
N ASN A 286 7.10 -7.77 -22.22
CA ASN A 286 7.96 -7.05 -21.29
C ASN A 286 7.61 -5.55 -21.19
N GLN A 287 8.30 -4.83 -20.31
CA GLN A 287 8.08 -3.39 -20.08
C GLN A 287 8.55 -2.47 -21.23
N PHE A 288 9.31 -2.98 -22.21
CA PHE A 288 9.88 -2.24 -23.33
C PHE A 288 9.17 -2.48 -24.66
N THR A 289 8.58 -3.65 -24.88
CA THR A 289 7.82 -3.97 -26.09
C THR A 289 6.71 -2.96 -26.30
N ASP A 290 6.63 -2.35 -27.50
CA ASP A 290 5.46 -1.58 -27.88
C ASP A 290 4.29 -2.54 -28.01
N LEU A 291 3.42 -2.49 -27.02
CA LEU A 291 2.41 -3.48 -26.76
C LEU A 291 1.24 -3.44 -27.79
N LYS A 292 1.44 -2.81 -28.96
CA LYS A 292 0.50 -2.85 -30.11
C LYS A 292 0.50 -4.22 -30.78
N SER A 293 1.58 -4.99 -30.66
CA SER A 293 1.81 -6.22 -31.42
C SER A 293 1.60 -7.51 -30.64
N MET A 294 1.20 -7.45 -29.37
CA MET A 294 1.30 -8.59 -28.47
C MET A 294 0.11 -8.63 -27.52
N ASP A 295 -0.46 -9.81 -27.36
CA ASP A 295 -1.64 -9.99 -26.52
C ASP A 295 -1.27 -9.71 -25.07
N LYS A 296 -1.81 -8.64 -24.48
CA LYS A 296 -1.48 -8.27 -23.11
C LYS A 296 -2.44 -8.86 -22.11
N GLU A 297 -3.46 -9.55 -22.58
CA GLU A 297 -4.45 -10.19 -21.73
C GLU A 297 -3.80 -11.39 -21.03
N ILE A 298 -3.03 -12.22 -21.75
CA ILE A 298 -2.27 -13.35 -21.18
C ILE A 298 -1.38 -12.91 -20.01
N TYR A 299 -0.67 -11.79 -20.15
CA TYR A 299 0.26 -11.33 -19.13
C TYR A 299 -0.49 -10.88 -17.86
N LEU A 300 -1.66 -10.24 -18.00
CA LEU A 300 -2.50 -9.86 -16.87
C LEU A 300 -3.00 -11.11 -16.12
N TRP A 301 -3.42 -12.15 -16.86
CA TRP A 301 -3.83 -13.44 -16.28
C TRP A 301 -2.67 -14.18 -15.60
N GLU A 302 -1.46 -14.12 -16.16
CA GLU A 302 -0.27 -14.67 -15.50
C GLU A 302 0.04 -13.96 -14.18
N GLN A 303 -0.11 -12.63 -14.13
CA GLN A 303 0.03 -11.91 -12.86
C GLN A 303 -1.03 -12.35 -11.83
N ALA A 304 -2.27 -12.59 -12.26
CA ALA A 304 -3.32 -13.12 -11.39
C ALA A 304 -2.95 -14.51 -10.84
N ARG A 305 -2.49 -15.41 -11.71
CA ARG A 305 -2.03 -16.77 -11.34
C ARG A 305 -0.92 -16.73 -10.29
N LEU A 306 0.10 -15.89 -10.49
CA LEU A 306 1.22 -15.74 -9.54
C LEU A 306 0.79 -15.26 -8.16
N ILE A 307 -0.25 -14.41 -8.09
CA ILE A 307 -0.83 -13.93 -6.84
C ILE A 307 -1.61 -15.05 -6.14
N LEU A 308 -2.47 -15.74 -6.89
CA LEU A 308 -3.37 -16.78 -6.38
C LEU A 308 -2.60 -18.02 -5.89
N GLU A 309 -1.54 -18.42 -6.60
CA GLU A 309 -0.65 -19.50 -6.18
C GLU A 309 0.39 -19.08 -5.13
N LYS A 310 0.37 -17.81 -4.71
CA LYS A 310 1.30 -17.24 -3.73
C LYS A 310 2.78 -17.32 -4.14
N LYS A 311 3.07 -17.39 -5.44
CA LYS A 311 4.44 -17.47 -6.00
C LYS A 311 5.15 -16.11 -6.03
N ASP A 312 4.43 -15.05 -6.41
CA ASP A 312 4.96 -13.67 -6.40
C ASP A 312 3.84 -12.64 -6.15
N ILE A 313 3.35 -12.58 -4.92
CA ILE A 313 2.20 -11.73 -4.57
C ILE A 313 2.53 -10.24 -4.78
N LYS A 314 3.67 -9.77 -4.27
CA LYS A 314 4.01 -8.32 -4.26
C LYS A 314 4.43 -7.82 -5.63
N GLY A 315 5.27 -8.59 -6.34
CA GLY A 315 5.75 -8.22 -7.66
C GLY A 315 4.62 -8.24 -8.68
N ALA A 316 3.84 -9.32 -8.73
CA ALA A 316 2.74 -9.46 -9.68
C ALA A 316 1.64 -8.42 -9.43
N MET A 317 1.27 -8.15 -8.17
CA MET A 317 0.30 -7.10 -7.84
C MET A 317 0.78 -5.70 -8.28
N LYS A 318 2.08 -5.43 -8.15
CA LYS A 318 2.65 -4.16 -8.62
C LYS A 318 2.54 -4.05 -10.15
N ARG A 319 2.95 -5.09 -10.88
CA ARG A 319 2.91 -5.12 -12.36
C ARG A 319 1.48 -5.01 -12.88
N LEU A 320 0.54 -5.69 -12.25
CA LEU A 320 -0.89 -5.61 -12.54
C LEU A 320 -1.44 -4.17 -12.36
N LYS A 321 -1.06 -3.49 -11.28
CA LYS A 321 -1.42 -2.08 -11.03
C LYS A 321 -0.77 -1.11 -12.02
N ASP A 322 0.50 -1.33 -12.36
CA ASP A 322 1.21 -0.51 -13.33
C ASP A 322 0.53 -0.63 -14.70
N MET A 323 0.09 -1.82 -15.10
CA MET A 323 -0.64 -2.01 -16.36
C MET A 323 -2.05 -1.43 -16.35
N SER A 324 -2.80 -1.61 -15.26
CA SER A 324 -4.17 -1.08 -15.15
C SER A 324 -4.22 0.45 -15.19
N SER A 325 -3.14 1.12 -14.75
CA SER A 325 -3.04 2.59 -14.73
C SER A 325 -2.30 3.18 -15.94
N ARG A 326 -1.20 2.57 -16.39
CA ARG A 326 -0.27 3.19 -17.36
C ARG A 326 -0.36 2.63 -18.77
N SER A 327 -1.11 1.54 -19.00
CA SER A 327 -1.24 1.00 -20.36
C SER A 327 -1.87 2.03 -21.30
N ARG A 328 -1.30 2.17 -22.50
CA ARG A 328 -1.84 3.02 -23.57
C ARG A 328 -3.14 2.48 -24.19
N PHE A 329 -3.57 1.29 -23.79
CA PHE A 329 -4.64 0.54 -24.42
C PHE A 329 -5.81 0.41 -23.45
N PRO A 330 -6.99 0.96 -23.78
CA PRO A 330 -8.14 0.94 -22.89
C PRO A 330 -8.55 -0.46 -22.45
N ALA A 331 -8.62 -1.44 -23.36
CA ALA A 331 -9.02 -2.82 -23.04
C ALA A 331 -8.14 -3.45 -21.95
N ILE A 332 -6.83 -3.24 -22.02
CA ILE A 332 -5.87 -3.76 -21.05
C ILE A 332 -5.98 -3.04 -19.71
N ARG A 333 -6.21 -1.73 -19.72
CA ARG A 333 -6.45 -1.01 -18.46
C ARG A 333 -7.68 -1.56 -17.77
N GLU A 334 -8.74 -1.77 -18.54
CA GLU A 334 -10.01 -2.24 -18.02
C GLU A 334 -9.93 -3.67 -17.51
N LEU A 335 -9.37 -4.60 -18.30
CA LEU A 335 -9.13 -5.97 -17.87
C LEU A 335 -8.24 -6.02 -16.61
N GLY A 336 -7.19 -5.20 -16.55
CA GLY A 336 -6.34 -5.10 -15.37
C GLY A 336 -7.08 -4.62 -14.12
N LYS A 337 -8.02 -3.66 -14.25
CA LYS A 337 -8.88 -3.24 -13.13
C LYS A 337 -9.82 -4.35 -12.70
N VAL A 338 -10.50 -5.01 -13.65
CA VAL A 338 -11.40 -6.12 -13.38
C VAL A 338 -10.67 -7.22 -12.59
N ILE A 339 -9.49 -7.64 -13.05
CA ILE A 339 -8.69 -8.65 -12.33
C ILE A 339 -8.31 -8.17 -10.92
N ILE A 340 -7.93 -6.90 -10.75
CA ILE A 340 -7.64 -6.33 -9.41
C ILE A 340 -8.88 -6.35 -8.52
N GLU A 341 -10.04 -5.97 -9.05
CA GLU A 341 -11.30 -5.98 -8.31
C GLU A 341 -11.65 -7.41 -7.87
N GLU A 342 -11.55 -8.39 -8.78
CA GLU A 342 -11.79 -9.80 -8.46
C GLU A 342 -10.81 -10.35 -7.40
N LEU A 343 -9.52 -10.00 -7.49
CA LEU A 343 -8.51 -10.40 -6.49
C LEU A 343 -8.76 -9.78 -5.11
N ASN A 344 -9.41 -8.61 -5.04
CA ASN A 344 -9.71 -7.93 -3.79
C ASN A 344 -11.17 -8.14 -3.32
N ARG A 345 -12.01 -8.83 -4.11
CA ARG A 345 -13.48 -8.96 -3.89
C ARG A 345 -13.86 -9.41 -2.48
N PHE A 346 -13.10 -10.34 -1.92
CA PHE A 346 -13.28 -10.85 -0.55
C PHE A 346 -12.08 -10.55 0.36
N SER A 347 -11.21 -9.63 -0.06
CA SER A 347 -10.10 -9.20 0.77
C SER A 347 -10.62 -8.28 1.88
N ASN A 348 -10.16 -8.50 3.11
CA ASN A 348 -10.38 -7.58 4.23
C ASN A 348 -9.55 -6.30 4.01
N LYS A 349 -9.95 -5.45 3.06
CA LYS A 349 -9.54 -4.05 3.02
C LYS A 349 -10.72 -3.20 3.47
N ALA A 350 -10.63 -2.81 4.74
CA ALA A 350 -11.33 -1.74 5.45
C ALA A 350 -12.83 -1.55 5.12
#